data_AF-A0A7C1J4M0-F1
#
_entry.id   AF-A0A7C1J4M0-F1
#
_cell.length_a   1.000
_cell.length_b   1.000
_cell.length_c   1.000
_cell.angle_alpha   90.00
_cell.angle_beta   90.00
_cell.angle_gamma   90.00
#
_symmetry.space_group_name_H-M   'P 1'
#
loop_
_entity.id
_entity.type
_entity.pdbx_description
1 polymer ?
#
loop_
_entity_poly.entity_id
_entity_poly.type
_entity_poly.pdbx_seq_one_letter_code
_entity_poly.pdbx_strand_id
1 'polypeptide(L)' 'MRDDRQGCLSGLFQLFLLNQIFDYLQERFGFGRGCSCTGLGCGCLMVIIWAVIFCGIVTGTDWTRLLGMLGIV' A
#
# COMPACT_ATOMS: atom_id res chain seq x y z
N MET A 1 -12.74 9.44 23.13
CA MET A 1 -12.60 9.79 21.70
C MET A 1 -11.20 10.32 21.54
N ARG A 2 -10.31 9.53 20.94
CA ARG A 2 -8.96 9.95 20.61
C ARG A 2 -8.97 9.98 19.08
N ASP A 3 -8.75 11.15 18.51
CA ASP A 3 -8.63 11.37 17.06
C ASP A 3 -7.37 10.64 16.53
N ASP A 4 -7.35 9.31 16.62
CA ASP A 4 -6.26 8.43 16.15
C ASP A 4 -6.40 8.10 14.65
N ARG A 5 -7.35 8.72 13.95
CA ARG A 5 -7.51 8.56 12.49
C ARG A 5 -6.34 9.24 11.79
N GLN A 6 -5.65 8.49 10.93
CA GLN A 6 -4.54 9.03 10.14
C GLN A 6 -5.05 10.18 9.27
N GLY A 7 -4.43 11.36 9.41
CA GLY A 7 -4.75 12.52 8.58
C GLY A 7 -4.38 12.30 7.11
N CYS A 8 -5.01 13.06 6.20
CA CYS A 8 -4.86 12.87 4.75
C CYS A 8 -3.39 12.89 4.26
N LEU A 9 -2.55 13.78 4.82
CA LEU A 9 -1.13 13.87 4.47
C LEU A 9 -0.30 12.70 5.03
N SER A 10 -0.66 12.21 6.23
CA SER A 10 -0.05 11.02 6.83
C SER A 10 -0.36 9.77 6.02
N GLY A 11 -1.62 9.60 5.60
CA GLY A 11 -2.03 8.50 4.73
C GLY A 11 -1.31 8.53 3.38
N LEU A 12 -1.18 9.70 2.75
CA LEU A 12 -0.46 9.86 1.49
C LEU A 12 1.02 9.50 1.60
N PHE A 13 1.66 9.91 2.70
CA PHE A 13 3.06 9.59 2.98
C PHE A 13 3.28 8.09 3.24
N GLN A 14 2.36 7.44 3.98
CA GLN A 14 2.39 6.00 4.21
C GLN A 14 2.19 5.21 2.92
N LEU A 15 1.27 5.65 2.05
CA LEU A 15 1.05 5.05 0.73
C LEU A 15 2.28 5.21 -0.18
N PHE A 16 2.94 6.37 -0.15
CA PHE A 16 4.15 6.61 -0.90
C PHE A 16 5.30 5.69 -0.43
N LEU A 17 5.55 5.63 0.87
CA LEU A 17 6.54 4.73 1.46
C LEU A 17 6.25 3.26 1.16
N LEU A 18 4.98 2.85 1.27
CA LEU A 18 4.56 1.48 0.98
C LEU A 18 4.87 1.11 -0.48
N ASN A 19 4.51 1.95 -1.45
CA ASN A 19 4.83 1.73 -2.86
C ASN A 19 6.35 1.66 -3.10
N GLN A 20 7.12 2.59 -2.55
CA GLN A 20 8.57 2.63 -2.79
C GLN A 20 9.30 1.41 -2.19
N ILE A 21 8.90 0.96 -1.00
CA ILE A 21 9.42 -0.28 -0.40
C ILE A 21 9.03 -1.48 -1.25
N PHE A 22 7.81 -1.48 -1.77
CA PHE A 22 7.29 -2.56 -2.59
C PHE A 22 8.04 -2.68 -3.92
N ASP A 23 8.21 -1.58 -4.65
CA ASP A 23 8.99 -1.52 -5.89
C ASP A 23 10.43 -1.99 -5.66
N TYR A 24 11.07 -1.57 -4.56
CA TYR A 24 12.42 -2.03 -4.24
C TYR A 24 12.49 -3.54 -3.93
N LEU A 25 11.53 -4.07 -3.17
CA LEU A 25 11.45 -5.50 -2.90
C LEU A 25 11.15 -6.30 -4.16
N GLN A 26 10.26 -5.79 -5.02
CA GLN A 26 9.84 -6.45 -6.25
C GLN A 26 10.93 -6.38 -7.33
N GLU A 27 11.77 -5.35 -7.34
CA GLU A 27 12.95 -5.29 -8.22
C GLU A 27 14.06 -6.26 -7.77
N ARG A 28 14.19 -6.49 -6.45
CA ARG A 28 15.19 -7.41 -5.86
C ARG A 28 14.76 -8.88 -5.84
N PHE A 29 13.48 -9.16 -5.58
CA PHE A 29 12.92 -10.51 -5.35
C PHE A 29 11.82 -10.90 -6.35
N GLY A 30 11.42 -10.00 -7.25
CA GLY A 30 10.31 -10.21 -8.17
C GLY A 30 10.62 -11.11 -9.36
N PHE A 31 9.53 -11.48 -10.04
CA PHE A 31 9.40 -12.44 -11.14
C PHE A 31 10.68 -12.69 -11.93
N GLY A 32 11.23 -13.91 -11.81
CA GLY A 32 12.27 -14.41 -12.70
C GLY A 32 13.72 -14.11 -12.32
N ARG A 33 14.00 -13.44 -11.19
CA ARG A 33 15.36 -13.25 -10.65
C ARG A 33 15.61 -14.05 -9.37
N GLY A 34 15.93 -15.33 -9.50
CA GLY A 34 16.42 -16.17 -8.40
C GLY A 34 15.95 -17.63 -8.45
N CYS A 35 16.86 -18.56 -8.13
CA CYS A 35 16.65 -20.01 -8.20
C CYS A 35 15.85 -20.61 -7.02
N SER A 36 15.29 -19.79 -6.11
CA SER A 36 14.71 -20.28 -4.84
C SER A 36 13.19 -20.17 -4.71
N CYS A 37 12.49 -19.40 -5.56
CA CYS A 37 11.02 -19.32 -5.57
C CYS A 37 10.51 -19.13 -7.01
N THR A 38 10.28 -20.24 -7.72
CA THR A 38 9.87 -20.31 -9.12
C THR A 38 8.66 -19.43 -9.46
N GLY A 39 8.92 -18.38 -10.23
CA GLY A 39 7.99 -17.76 -11.18
C GLY A 39 6.83 -16.94 -10.61
N LEU A 40 6.00 -17.49 -9.71
CA LEU A 40 4.69 -16.93 -9.33
C LEU A 40 4.53 -16.72 -7.80
N GLY A 41 5.19 -17.52 -6.96
CA GLY A 41 4.90 -17.57 -5.51
C GLY A 41 5.30 -16.31 -4.73
N CYS A 42 6.60 -16.00 -4.69
CA CYS A 42 7.12 -14.90 -3.86
C CYS A 42 6.64 -13.53 -4.35
N GLY A 43 6.52 -13.36 -5.68
CA GLY A 43 5.96 -12.15 -6.28
C GLY A 43 4.49 -11.94 -5.95
N CYS A 44 3.65 -12.98 -6.07
CA CYS A 44 2.23 -12.88 -5.72
C CYS A 44 2.00 -12.66 -4.22
N LEU A 45 2.78 -13.32 -3.36
CA LEU A 45 2.66 -13.14 -1.91
C LEU A 45 2.97 -11.69 -1.50
N MET A 46 4.00 -11.09 -2.09
CA MET A 46 4.32 -9.68 -1.88
C MET A 46 3.15 -8.79 -2.30
N VAL A 47 2.57 -9.02 -3.49
CA VAL A 47 1.43 -8.20 -3.98
C VAL A 47 0.22 -8.31 -3.06
N ILE A 48 -0.06 -9.50 -2.52
CA ILE A 48 -1.15 -9.70 -1.57
C ILE A 48 -0.91 -8.93 -0.27
N ILE A 49 0.31 -9.00 0.29
CA ILE A 49 0.66 -8.26 1.52
C ILE A 49 0.53 -6.76 1.28
N TRP A 50 1.02 -6.27 0.15
CA TRP A 50 0.89 -4.86 -0.24
C TRP A 50 -0.57 -4.44 -0.35
N ALA A 51 -1.41 -5.23 -1.00
CA ALA A 51 -2.83 -4.92 -1.17
C ALA A 51 -3.59 -4.86 0.17
N VAL A 52 -3.28 -5.77 1.12
CA VAL A 52 -3.89 -5.75 2.46
C VAL A 52 -3.49 -4.49 3.23
N ILE A 53 -2.21 -4.11 3.20
CA ILE A 53 -1.71 -2.91 3.88
C ILE A 53 -2.27 -1.64 3.21
N PHE A 54 -2.31 -1.62 1.88
CA PHE A 54 -2.88 -0.53 1.08
C PHE A 54 -4.36 -0.30 1.45
N CYS A 55 -5.18 -1.36 1.44
CA CYS A 55 -6.57 -1.28 1.88
C CYS A 55 -6.71 -0.84 3.34
N GLY A 56 -5.80 -1.25 4.22
CA GLY A 56 -5.77 -0.80 5.62
C GLY A 56 -5.52 0.71 5.74
N ILE A 57 -4.55 1.25 5.01
CA ILE A 57 -4.24 2.69 5.02
C ILE A 57 -5.39 3.49 4.38
N VAL A 58 -5.96 2.99 3.27
CA VAL A 58 -7.10 3.64 2.60
C VAL A 58 -8.37 3.59 3.46
N THR A 59 -8.66 2.53 4.21
CA THR A 59 -9.85 2.51 5.09
C THR A 59 -9.62 3.22 6.43
N GLY A 60 -8.36 3.34 6.86
CA GLY A 60 -7.96 3.99 8.12
C GLY A 60 -7.72 5.50 8.03
N THR A 61 -7.53 6.04 6.82
CA THR A 61 -7.30 7.48 6.58
C THR A 61 -8.62 8.21 6.40
N ASP A 62 -8.76 9.40 7.02
CA ASP A 62 -9.94 10.25 6.83
C ASP A 62 -9.89 10.98 5.48
N TRP A 63 -10.45 10.32 4.45
CA TRP A 63 -10.61 10.89 3.10
C TRP A 63 -11.79 11.85 2.99
N THR A 64 -12.53 12.11 4.07
CA THR A 64 -13.72 12.98 4.08
C THR A 64 -13.42 14.38 3.56
N ARG A 65 -12.16 14.86 3.69
CA ARG A 65 -11.71 16.14 3.09
C ARG A 65 -11.37 16.08 1.60
N LEU A 66 -11.15 14.89 1.05
CA LEU A 66 -10.75 14.67 -0.34
C LEU A 66 -11.94 14.17 -1.19
N LEU A 67 -12.78 13.27 -0.65
CA LEU A 67 -14.05 12.83 -1.25
C LEU A 67 -15.10 13.96 -1.30
N GLY A 68 -15.16 14.81 -0.27
CA GLY A 68 -15.99 16.03 -0.30
C GLY A 68 -15.47 17.10 -1.27
N MET A 69 -14.19 17.02 -1.66
CA MET A 69 -13.57 17.89 -2.67
C MET A 69 -13.71 17.33 -4.10
N LEU A 70 -13.90 16.01 -4.23
CA LEU A 70 -14.15 15.30 -5.49
C LEU A 70 -15.66 15.11 -5.82
N GLY A 71 -16.56 15.48 -4.90
CA GLY A 71 -18.02 15.44 -5.12
C GLY A 71 -18.64 14.04 -5.17
N ILE A 72 -18.08 13.07 -4.44
CA ILE A 72 -18.54 11.67 -4.43
C ILE A 72 -19.43 11.34 -3.20
N VAL A 73 -19.49 12.24 -2.20
CA VAL A 73 -20.41 12.19 -1.05
C VAL A 73 -21.05 13.57 -0.85
#